data_AF-A0AAX0AWI4-F1
#
_entry.id   AF-A0AAX0AWI4-F1
#
_cell.length_a   1.000
_cell.length_b   1.000
_cell.length_c   1.000
_cell.angle_alpha   90.00
_cell.angle_beta   90.00
_cell.angle_gamma   90.00
#
_symmetry.space_group_name_H-M   'P 1'
#
loop_
_entity.id
_entity.type
_entity.pdbx_description
1 polymer ?
#
loop_
_entity_poly.entity_id
_entity_poly.type
_entity_poly.pdbx_seq_one_letter_code
_entity_poly.pdbx_strand_id
1 'polypeptide(L)' 'MKTLVILAHPDIESSKVNKVWKRESLKYPDEITIHELYKEYPDWNIDVLNESNIVCVHFISSFKY' A
#
# COMPACT_ATOMS: atom_id res chain seq x y z
N MET A 1 -2.64 -2.01 -15.35
CA MET A 1 -2.65 -0.89 -14.39
C MET A 1 -2.81 -1.53 -13.03
N LYS A 2 -1.80 -1.47 -12.17
CA LYS A 2 -1.95 -2.01 -10.80
C LYS A 2 -2.69 -0.95 -9.97
N THR A 3 -3.22 -1.31 -8.80
CA THR A 3 -3.83 -0.42 -7.80
C THR A 3 -3.00 -0.46 -6.52
N LEU A 4 -2.55 0.69 -6.03
CA LEU A 4 -1.76 0.82 -4.81
C LEU A 4 -2.70 1.11 -3.64
N VAL A 5 -2.74 0.19 -2.68
CA VAL A 5 -3.52 0.33 -1.46
C VAL A 5 -2.57 0.60 -0.30
N ILE A 6 -2.62 1.82 0.23
CA ILE A 6 -1.81 2.23 1.38
C ILE A 6 -2.59 1.96 2.67
N LEU A 7 -2.10 1.02 3.48
CA LEU A 7 -2.68 0.63 4.75
C LEU A 7 -1.98 1.37 5.89
N ALA A 8 -2.62 2.44 6.36
CA ALA A 8 -2.18 3.25 7.48
C ALA A 8 -2.91 2.84 8.77
N HIS A 9 -2.70 1.62 9.26
CA HIS A 9 -3.27 1.18 10.55
C HIS A 9 -2.22 0.47 11.43
N PRO A 10 -2.05 0.86 12.70
CA PRO A 10 -1.02 0.32 13.60
C PRO A 10 -1.22 -1.16 13.93
N ASP A 11 -2.47 -1.60 14.03
CA ASP A 11 -2.81 -3.00 14.27
C ASP A 11 -3.87 -3.46 13.28
N ILE A 12 -3.42 -3.78 12.06
CA ILE A 12 -4.32 -4.32 11.05
C ILE A 12 -4.83 -5.71 11.45
N GLU A 13 -4.14 -6.37 12.39
CA GLU A 13 -4.51 -7.66 12.94
C GLU A 13 -5.62 -7.58 14.01
N SER A 14 -6.07 -6.41 14.43
CA SER A 14 -7.31 -6.26 15.22
C SER A 14 -8.51 -5.80 14.39
N SER A 15 -8.30 -5.26 13.20
CA SER A 15 -9.39 -4.74 12.37
C SER A 15 -10.09 -5.83 11.56
N LYS A 16 -11.36 -6.11 11.89
CA LYS A 16 -12.17 -7.13 11.17
C LYS A 16 -12.34 -6.80 9.68
N VAL A 17 -12.54 -5.53 9.34
CA VAL A 17 -12.77 -5.08 7.96
C VAL A 17 -11.47 -5.07 7.17
N ASN A 18 -10.41 -4.43 7.69
CA ASN A 18 -9.14 -4.32 6.96
C ASN A 18 -8.48 -5.70 6.76
N LYS A 19 -8.70 -6.66 7.66
CA LYS A 19 -8.28 -8.06 7.45
C LYS A 19 -8.90 -8.71 6.23
N VAL A 20 -10.22 -8.57 6.09
CA VAL A 20 -10.94 -9.17 4.97
C VAL A 20 -10.47 -8.52 3.67
N TRP A 21 -10.34 -7.20 3.66
CA TRP A 21 -9.85 -6.47 2.50
C TRP A 21 -8.41 -6.86 2.14
N LYS A 22 -7.50 -6.92 3.12
CA LYS A 22 -6.12 -7.39 2.91
C LYS A 22 -6.10 -8.80 2.31
N ARG A 23 -6.90 -9.72 2.86
CA ARG A 23 -6.99 -11.10 2.36
C ARG A 23 -7.51 -11.16 0.93
N GLU A 24 -8.54 -10.39 0.59
CA GLU A 24 -9.07 -10.34 -0.77
C GLU A 24 -8.07 -9.69 -1.74
N SER A 25 -7.41 -8.62 -1.33
CA SER A 25 -6.38 -7.95 -2.13
C SER A 25 -5.18 -8.86 -2.42
N LEU A 26 -4.78 -9.70 -1.46
CA LEU A 26 -3.72 -10.69 -1.64
C LEU A 26 -4.04 -11.77 -2.68
N LYS A 27 -5.32 -11.96 -3.06
CA LYS A 27 -5.70 -12.89 -4.13
C LYS A 27 -5.37 -12.36 -5.53
N TYR A 28 -5.14 -11.05 -5.66
CA TYR A 28 -4.87 -10.38 -6.94
C TYR A 28 -3.54 -9.62 -6.90
N PRO A 29 -2.40 -10.29 -6.63
CA PRO A 29 -1.09 -9.62 -6.52
C PRO A 29 -0.61 -8.99 -7.83
N ASP A 30 -1.15 -9.46 -8.96
CA ASP A 30 -0.85 -8.90 -10.29
C ASP A 30 -1.57 -7.58 -10.54
N GLU A 31 -2.66 -7.31 -9.81
CA GLU A 31 -3.51 -6.13 -9.99
C GLU A 31 -3.44 -5.18 -8.79
N ILE A 32 -3.10 -5.66 -7.60
CA ILE A 32 -3.13 -4.89 -6.35
C ILE A 32 -1.79 -4.99 -5.63
N THR A 33 -1.22 -3.84 -5.30
CA THR A 33 -0.04 -3.71 -4.45
C THR A 33 -0.49 -3.17 -3.09
N ILE A 34 -0.18 -3.89 -2.02
CA ILE A 34 -0.49 -3.49 -0.64
C ILE A 34 0.77 -2.92 -0.01
N HIS A 35 0.68 -1.71 0.51
CA HIS A 35 1.77 -1.01 1.22
C HIS A 35 1.38 -0.77 2.68
N GLU A 36 2.13 -1.32 3.63
CA GLU A 36 1.81 -1.27 5.07
C GLU A 36 2.71 -0.26 5.81
N LEU A 37 2.30 1.01 5.85
CA LEU A 37 3.10 2.12 6.41
C LEU A 37 3.57 1.86 7.85
N TYR A 38 2.70 1.37 8.72
CA TYR A 38 3.04 1.15 10.14
C TYR A 38 3.98 -0.04 10.36
N LYS A 39 4.02 -0.99 9.42
CA LYS A 39 4.92 -2.13 9.49
C LYS A 39 6.33 -1.73 9.05
N GLU A 40 6.41 -0.82 8.08
CA GLU A 40 7.67 -0.37 7.49
C GLU A 40 8.30 0.78 8.29
N TYR A 41 7.48 1.66 8.86
CA TYR A 41 7.90 2.77 9.71
C TYR A 41 7.22 2.70 11.10
N PRO A 42 7.58 1.72 11.95
CA PRO A 42 7.02 1.63 13.31
C PRO A 42 7.41 2.82 14.20
N ASP A 43 8.52 3.49 13.86
CA ASP A 43 9.06 4.68 14.51
C ASP A 43 8.54 6.00 13.90
N TRP A 44 7.61 5.92 12.94
CA TRP A 44 7.03 7.07 12.23
C TRP A 44 8.03 7.94 11.45
N ASN A 45 9.25 7.47 11.24
CA ASN A 45 10.24 8.17 10.44
C ASN A 45 10.06 7.83 8.96
N ILE A 46 9.02 8.41 8.35
CA ILE A 46 8.64 8.11 6.97
C ILE A 46 9.69 8.67 6.00
N ASP A 47 10.22 7.80 5.13
CA ASP A 47 11.08 8.22 4.02
C ASP A 47 10.25 8.79 2.86
N VAL A 48 10.20 10.11 2.78
CA VAL A 48 9.46 10.86 1.76
C VAL A 48 9.93 10.51 0.35
N LEU A 49 11.24 10.26 0.14
CA LEU A 49 11.80 9.93 -1.17
C LEU A 49 11.36 8.55 -1.62
N ASN A 50 11.39 7.57 -0.71
CA ASN A 50 10.95 6.21 -0.98
C ASN A 50 9.45 6.17 -1.32
N GLU A 51 8.61 6.79 -0.48
CA GLU A 51 7.16 6.85 -0.71
C GLU A 51 6.82 7.58 -2.02
N SER A 52 7.51 8.68 -2.32
CA SER A 52 7.32 9.41 -3.58
C SER A 52 7.64 8.53 -4.79
N ASN A 53 8.69 7.72 -4.74
CA ASN A 53 9.02 6.80 -5.83
C ASN A 53 7.94 5.72 -6.01
N ILE A 54 7.43 5.14 -4.92
CA ILE A 54 6.37 4.12 -4.96
C ILE A 54 5.10 4.69 -5.62
N VAL A 55 4.68 5.89 -5.20
CA VAL A 55 3.55 6.59 -5.80
C VAL A 55 3.83 6.91 -7.27
N CYS A 56 5.03 7.39 -7.59
CA CYS A 56 5.42 7.81 -8.94
C CYS A 56 5.42 6.63 -9.92
N VAL A 57 5.94 5.45 -9.55
CA VAL A 57 5.87 4.23 -10.39
C VAL A 57 4.44 3.87 -10.75
N HIS A 58 3.54 4.04 -9.79
CA HIS A 58 2.13 3.72 -9.94
C HIS A 58 1.37 4.76 -10.79
N PHE A 59 1.65 6.04 -10.55
CA PHE A 59 1.00 7.16 -11.24
C PHE A 59 1.54 7.39 -12.65
N ILE A 60 2.86 7.23 -12.87
CA ILE A 60 3.47 7.29 -14.22
C ILE A 60 2.93 6.16 -15.11
N SER A 61 2.63 4.98 -14.55
CA SER A 61 1.95 3.92 -15.31
C SER A 61 0.55 4.31 -15.80
N SER A 62 -0.07 5.33 -15.18
CA SER A 62 -1.35 5.92 -15.57
C SER A 62 -1.22 7.27 -16.30
N PHE A 63 -0.01 7.85 -16.34
CA PHE A 63 0.30 9.12 -17.03
C PHE A 63 0.99 8.81 -18.36
N LYS A 64 0.21 8.35 -19.32
CA LYS A 64 0.64 8.21 -20.72
C LYS A 64 -0.23 9.15 -21.56
N TYR A 65 0.38 10.22 -22.08
CA TYR A 65 -0.18 11.00 -23.18
C TYR A 65 -0.01 10.24 -24.49
#